data_AF-A0A1Y2GDP7-F1
#
_entry.id   AF-A0A1Y2GDP7-F1
#
_cell.length_a   1.000
_cell.length_b   1.000
_cell.length_c   1.000
_cell.angle_alpha   90.00
_cell.angle_beta   90.00
_cell.angle_gamma   90.00
#
_symmetry.space_group_name_H-M   'P 1'
#
loop_
_entity.id
_entity.type
_entity.pdbx_description
1 polymer ?
#
loop_
_entity_poly.entity_id
_entity_poly.type
_entity_poly.pdbx_seq_one_letter_code
_entity_poly.pdbx_strand_id
1 'polypeptide(L)'
;MAAILGRMTGLRQLDLPYGRFDQLSLQELLANRQEVMNNGQLVQKTRLWRLCETVETLVLGGDSSVAQAILSNCPRLKRLEGPKTTVSEIVNGAEWVCSGLTRLSITLEADIDEETEEGMAKTRIAFKQLGKLIRLEYLDLTLYSKYRGGRTLDLRLRTGLNELANLKRLETLKVEGDDQQRMQLEDATWMVNNWPRIRGVHGVLNGEEDAAALLEEFFESHDICIY
;
A
#
# COMPACT_ATOMS: atom_id res chain seq x y z
N MET A 1 -18.23 1.21 -13.74
CA MET A 1 -18.07 0.23 -12.65
C MET A 1 -19.09 0.44 -11.53
N ALA A 2 -19.24 1.67 -11.02
CA ALA A 2 -20.26 2.05 -10.02
C ALA A 2 -21.63 1.37 -10.18
N ALA A 3 -22.28 1.45 -11.35
CA ALA A 3 -23.60 0.84 -11.58
C ALA A 3 -23.65 -0.68 -11.34
N ILE A 4 -22.54 -1.39 -11.55
CA ILE A 4 -22.45 -2.82 -11.26
C ILE A 4 -22.34 -3.01 -9.74
N LEU A 5 -21.44 -2.29 -9.06
CA LEU A 5 -21.28 -2.34 -7.61
C LEU A 5 -22.57 -1.99 -6.86
N GLY A 6 -23.33 -1.02 -7.35
CA GLY A 6 -24.61 -0.60 -6.79
C GLY A 6 -25.66 -1.72 -6.74
N ARG A 7 -25.50 -2.76 -7.56
CA ARG A 7 -26.42 -3.91 -7.65
C ARG A 7 -25.89 -5.19 -7.01
N MET A 8 -24.62 -5.20 -6.60
CA MET A 8 -24.01 -6.39 -5.97
C MET A 8 -24.46 -6.51 -4.52
N THR A 9 -24.87 -7.71 -4.09
CA THR A 9 -25.28 -8.01 -2.71
C THR A 9 -24.14 -8.52 -1.84
N GLY A 10 -23.05 -8.98 -2.47
CA GLY A 10 -21.81 -9.38 -1.82
C GLY A 10 -20.67 -9.32 -2.81
N LEU A 11 -19.52 -8.82 -2.36
CA LEU A 11 -18.29 -8.73 -3.14
C LEU A 11 -17.14 -9.22 -2.26
N ARG A 12 -16.48 -10.30 -2.68
CA ARG A 12 -15.25 -10.78 -2.02
C ARG A 12 -14.01 -10.40 -2.81
N GLN A 13 -14.10 -10.41 -4.13
CA GLN A 13 -12.97 -10.14 -5.01
C GLN A 13 -13.42 -9.27 -6.18
N LEU A 14 -12.65 -8.21 -6.46
CA LEU A 14 -12.78 -7.39 -7.65
C LEU A 14 -11.40 -7.26 -8.29
N ASP A 15 -11.31 -7.61 -9.57
CA ASP A 15 -10.07 -7.57 -10.34
C ASP A 15 -10.31 -6.76 -11.62
N LEU A 16 -9.71 -5.56 -11.66
CA LEU A 16 -9.88 -4.53 -12.69
C LEU A 16 -8.52 -3.86 -12.99
N PRO A 17 -7.50 -4.60 -13.44
CA PRO A 17 -6.13 -4.10 -13.57
C PRO A 17 -6.01 -3.03 -14.66
N TYR A 18 -6.91 -3.06 -15.65
CA TYR A 18 -7.04 -2.07 -16.72
C TYR A 18 -8.36 -1.30 -16.64
N GLY A 19 -9.13 -1.50 -15.57
CA GLY A 19 -10.45 -0.93 -15.40
C GLY A 19 -10.42 0.41 -14.66
N ARG A 20 -11.35 1.29 -15.01
CA ARG A 20 -11.53 2.55 -14.28
C ARG A 20 -12.29 2.29 -12.97
N PHE A 21 -11.59 2.49 -11.86
CA PHE A 21 -12.20 2.59 -10.54
C PHE A 21 -12.10 4.04 -10.07
N ASP A 22 -13.21 4.76 -10.14
CA ASP A 22 -13.30 6.19 -9.84
C ASP A 22 -14.03 6.44 -8.51
N GLN A 23 -14.20 7.72 -8.16
CA GLN A 23 -14.88 8.13 -6.93
C GLN A 23 -16.32 7.60 -6.83
N LEU A 24 -17.03 7.48 -7.96
CA LEU A 24 -18.38 6.90 -7.97
C LEU A 24 -18.34 5.41 -7.63
N SER A 25 -17.34 4.69 -8.16
CA SER A 25 -17.15 3.27 -7.86
C SER A 25 -16.76 3.06 -6.39
N LEU A 26 -15.93 3.96 -5.84
CA LEU A 26 -15.63 3.99 -4.42
C LEU A 26 -16.88 4.26 -3.57
N GLN A 27 -17.71 5.23 -3.96
CA GLN A 27 -18.96 5.52 -3.24
C GLN A 27 -19.86 4.29 -3.18
N GLU A 28 -20.02 3.56 -4.29
CA GLU A 28 -20.82 2.33 -4.31
C GLU A 28 -20.20 1.19 -3.48
N LEU A 29 -18.87 1.12 -3.39
CA LEU A 29 -18.18 0.16 -2.50
C LEU A 29 -18.48 0.44 -1.02
N LEU A 30 -18.55 1.73 -0.65
CA LEU A 30 -18.78 2.20 0.72
C LEU A 30 -20.27 2.39 1.06
N ALA A 31 -21.15 2.37 0.05
CA ALA A 31 -22.56 2.65 0.20
C ALA A 31 -23.25 1.60 1.08
N ASN A 32 -24.14 2.08 1.95
CA ASN A 32 -25.06 1.24 2.73
C ASN A 32 -26.38 0.96 1.99
N ARG A 33 -26.54 1.49 0.78
CA ARG A 33 -27.71 1.27 -0.08
C ARG A 33 -27.32 0.51 -1.33
N GLN A 34 -28.26 -0.26 -1.86
CA GLN A 34 -28.14 -0.97 -3.12
C GLN A 34 -29.39 -0.74 -3.96
N GLU A 35 -29.21 -0.72 -5.28
CA GLU A 35 -30.29 -0.71 -6.25
C GLU A 35 -30.76 -2.15 -6.51
N VAL A 36 -32.06 -2.39 -6.32
CA VAL A 36 -32.66 -3.70 -6.56
C VAL A 36 -33.85 -3.52 -7.50
N MET A 37 -33.95 -4.38 -8.51
CA MET A 37 -35.15 -4.50 -9.33
C MET A 37 -36.28 -5.12 -8.51
N ASN A 38 -37.36 -4.36 -8.30
CA ASN A 38 -38.56 -4.82 -7.61
C ASN A 38 -39.77 -4.52 -8.49
N ASN A 39 -40.48 -5.57 -8.95
CA ASN A 39 -41.67 -5.45 -9.80
C ASN A 39 -41.47 -4.54 -11.05
N GLY A 40 -40.31 -4.62 -11.69
CA GLY A 40 -39.99 -3.80 -12.87
C GLY A 40 -39.55 -2.36 -12.57
N GLN A 41 -39.52 -1.94 -11.29
CA GLN A 41 -38.99 -0.64 -10.87
C GLN A 41 -37.66 -0.80 -10.12
N LEU A 42 -36.74 0.14 -10.34
CA LEU A 42 -35.54 0.28 -9.53
C LEU A 42 -35.91 0.89 -8.18
N VAL A 43 -35.61 0.17 -7.09
CA VAL A 43 -35.86 0.62 -5.72
C VAL A 43 -34.55 0.59 -4.93
N GLN A 44 -34.29 1.63 -4.14
CA GLN A 44 -33.18 1.62 -3.18
C GLN A 44 -33.55 0.80 -1.93
N LYS A 45 -32.69 -0.16 -1.59
CA LYS A 45 -32.79 -0.92 -0.33
C LYS A 45 -31.51 -0.77 0.47
N THR A 46 -31.64 -0.77 1.81
CA THR A 46 -30.48 -0.85 2.69
C THR A 46 -29.80 -2.21 2.53
N ARG A 47 -28.47 -2.21 2.40
CA ARG A 47 -27.66 -3.42 2.37
C ARG A 47 -27.57 -4.01 3.78
N LEU A 48 -27.56 -5.33 3.86
CA LEU A 48 -27.22 -6.02 5.10
C LEU A 48 -25.74 -5.79 5.47
N TRP A 49 -24.87 -5.80 4.45
CA TRP A 49 -23.43 -5.55 4.57
C TRP A 49 -22.99 -4.60 3.46
N ARG A 50 -22.16 -3.61 3.80
CA ARG A 50 -21.48 -2.79 2.77
C ARG A 50 -20.49 -3.67 2.03
N LEU A 51 -20.23 -3.39 0.75
CA LEU A 51 -19.26 -4.20 -0.01
C LEU A 51 -17.86 -4.13 0.61
N CYS A 52 -17.49 -2.98 1.19
CA CYS A 52 -16.24 -2.84 1.93
C CYS A 52 -16.13 -3.78 3.14
N GLU A 53 -17.24 -4.20 3.73
CA GLU A 53 -17.26 -5.13 4.87
C GLU A 53 -17.07 -6.59 4.45
N THR A 54 -17.25 -6.90 3.16
CA THR A 54 -17.13 -8.26 2.62
C THR A 54 -15.90 -8.47 1.74
N VAL A 55 -15.31 -7.39 1.22
CA VAL A 55 -14.23 -7.50 0.24
C VAL A 55 -12.92 -7.97 0.86
N GLU A 56 -12.31 -8.96 0.21
CA GLU A 56 -11.06 -9.59 0.61
C GLU A 56 -9.94 -9.30 -0.40
N THR A 57 -10.26 -9.02 -1.66
CA THR A 57 -9.27 -8.74 -2.71
C THR A 57 -9.74 -7.62 -3.63
N LEU A 58 -8.89 -6.62 -3.82
CA LEU A 58 -9.08 -5.53 -4.78
C LEU A 58 -7.79 -5.38 -5.61
N VAL A 59 -7.92 -5.57 -6.91
CA VAL A 59 -6.87 -5.24 -7.90
C VAL A 59 -7.45 -4.19 -8.82
N LEU A 60 -6.86 -3.00 -8.86
CA LEU A 60 -7.38 -1.82 -9.55
C LEU A 60 -6.34 -1.27 -10.54
N GLY A 61 -6.79 -0.43 -11.47
CA GLY A 61 -5.88 0.35 -12.32
C GLY A 61 -5.09 1.38 -11.52
N GLY A 62 -3.86 1.65 -11.97
CA GLY A 62 -2.86 2.48 -11.28
C GLY A 62 -3.24 3.92 -10.96
N ASP A 63 -4.16 4.49 -11.74
CA ASP A 63 -4.50 5.91 -11.62
C ASP A 63 -5.57 6.19 -10.53
N SER A 64 -6.03 5.17 -9.82
CA SER A 64 -7.09 5.30 -8.83
C SER A 64 -6.57 5.86 -7.50
N SER A 65 -6.81 7.14 -7.22
CA SER A 65 -6.47 7.82 -5.95
C SER A 65 -7.46 7.49 -4.84
N VAL A 66 -7.53 6.20 -4.47
CA VAL A 66 -8.54 5.67 -3.53
C VAL A 66 -7.93 4.75 -2.47
N ALA A 67 -6.61 4.54 -2.46
CA ALA A 67 -5.98 3.54 -1.60
C ALA A 67 -6.25 3.83 -0.12
N GLN A 68 -6.08 5.09 0.31
CA GLN A 68 -6.37 5.51 1.69
C GLN A 68 -7.82 5.19 2.08
N ALA A 69 -8.79 5.52 1.24
CA ALA A 69 -10.20 5.26 1.53
C ALA A 69 -10.51 3.76 1.65
N ILE A 70 -9.89 2.93 0.80
CA ILE A 70 -10.03 1.47 0.85
C ILE A 70 -9.43 0.91 2.15
N LEU A 71 -8.19 1.28 2.46
CA LEU A 71 -7.44 0.78 3.63
C LEU A 71 -8.14 1.14 4.96
N SER A 72 -8.78 2.31 5.03
CA SER A 72 -9.51 2.76 6.23
C SER A 72 -10.96 2.25 6.32
N ASN A 73 -11.50 1.59 5.28
CA ASN A 73 -12.91 1.13 5.29
C ASN A 73 -13.12 -0.36 5.01
N CYS A 74 -12.10 -1.10 4.58
CA CYS A 74 -12.23 -2.51 4.20
C CYS A 74 -11.58 -3.46 5.22
N PRO A 75 -12.26 -3.83 6.33
CA PRO A 75 -11.65 -4.57 7.44
C PRO A 75 -11.25 -6.01 7.10
N ARG A 76 -11.85 -6.60 6.05
CA ARG A 76 -11.57 -7.98 5.62
C ARG A 76 -10.57 -8.09 4.47
N LEU A 77 -10.01 -6.95 4.04
CA LEU A 77 -9.10 -6.91 2.91
C LEU A 77 -7.81 -7.68 3.22
N LYS A 78 -7.44 -8.58 2.29
CA LYS A 78 -6.23 -9.41 2.33
C LYS A 78 -5.23 -9.01 1.25
N ARG A 79 -5.72 -8.55 0.10
CA ARG A 79 -4.90 -8.12 -1.03
C ARG A 79 -5.43 -6.81 -1.60
N LEU A 80 -4.56 -5.81 -1.66
CA LEU A 80 -4.79 -4.55 -2.36
C LEU A 80 -3.67 -4.33 -3.35
N GLU A 81 -4.02 -4.21 -4.62
CA GLU A 81 -3.09 -3.90 -5.68
C GLU A 81 -3.63 -2.80 -6.56
N GLY A 82 -2.77 -1.89 -6.95
CA GLY A 82 -3.08 -0.94 -7.99
C GLY A 82 -3.20 0.52 -7.57
N PRO A 83 -4.08 0.87 -6.62
CA PRO A 83 -4.43 2.26 -6.39
C PRO A 83 -3.24 3.05 -5.84
N LYS A 84 -3.36 4.38 -5.87
CA LYS A 84 -2.38 5.29 -5.33
C LYS A 84 -2.89 6.07 -4.13
N THR A 85 -1.95 6.60 -3.35
CA THR A 85 -2.19 7.55 -2.26
C THR A 85 -0.95 8.38 -1.98
N THR A 86 -1.08 9.44 -1.17
CA THR A 86 0.04 10.28 -0.74
C THR A 86 0.26 10.21 0.77
N VAL A 87 1.45 10.62 1.22
CA VAL A 87 1.72 10.77 2.66
C VAL A 87 0.73 11.72 3.31
N SER A 88 0.41 12.85 2.68
CA SER A 88 -0.57 13.79 3.21
C SER A 88 -1.97 13.20 3.35
N GLU A 89 -2.41 12.33 2.43
CA GLU A 89 -3.69 11.62 2.56
C GLU A 89 -3.70 10.65 3.74
N ILE A 90 -2.59 9.95 4.00
CA ILE A 90 -2.46 9.04 5.15
C ILE A 90 -2.46 9.82 6.46
N VAL A 91 -1.69 10.92 6.52
CA VAL A 91 -1.56 11.75 7.74
C VAL A 91 -2.89 12.38 8.15
N ASN A 92 -3.66 12.87 7.18
CA ASN A 92 -4.96 13.52 7.43
C ASN A 92 -6.13 12.51 7.44
N GLY A 93 -5.85 11.26 7.11
CA GLY A 93 -6.85 10.22 6.94
C GLY A 93 -7.19 9.45 8.20
N ALA A 94 -8.23 8.61 8.11
CA ALA A 94 -8.59 7.68 9.16
C ALA A 94 -7.59 6.51 9.25
N GLU A 95 -7.51 5.88 10.42
CA GLU A 95 -6.65 4.71 10.62
C GLU A 95 -7.03 3.55 9.69
N TRP A 96 -6.03 2.77 9.28
CA TRP A 96 -6.26 1.58 8.48
C TRP A 96 -6.87 0.46 9.31
N VAL A 97 -7.94 -0.15 8.78
CA VAL A 97 -8.72 -1.18 9.47
C VAL A 97 -8.48 -2.59 8.90
N CYS A 98 -7.74 -2.69 7.78
CA CYS A 98 -7.42 -3.93 7.08
C CYS A 98 -6.31 -4.76 7.77
N SER A 99 -6.51 -5.12 9.04
CA SER A 99 -5.54 -5.91 9.84
C SER A 99 -5.22 -7.31 9.25
N GLY A 100 -6.06 -7.79 8.33
CA GLY A 100 -5.89 -9.04 7.60
C GLY A 100 -4.99 -8.97 6.37
N LEU A 101 -4.46 -7.78 6.02
CA LEU A 101 -3.75 -7.57 4.76
C LEU A 101 -2.43 -8.33 4.73
N THR A 102 -2.24 -9.14 3.68
CA THR A 102 -1.02 -9.93 3.42
C THR A 102 -0.25 -9.39 2.23
N ARG A 103 -0.92 -8.73 1.27
CA ARG A 103 -0.30 -8.16 0.08
C ARG A 103 -0.79 -6.75 -0.18
N LEU A 104 0.15 -5.81 -0.15
CA LEU A 104 -0.06 -4.40 -0.48
C LEU A 104 0.87 -4.02 -1.62
N SER A 105 0.30 -3.59 -2.75
CA SER A 105 1.05 -3.07 -3.88
C SER A 105 0.34 -1.82 -4.39
N ILE A 106 0.84 -0.65 -4.00
CA ILE A 106 0.24 0.65 -4.28
C ILE A 106 1.31 1.61 -4.77
N THR A 107 0.89 2.70 -5.41
CA THR A 107 1.80 3.84 -5.57
C THR A 107 1.64 4.75 -4.35
N LEU A 108 2.66 4.86 -3.53
CA LEU A 108 2.70 5.77 -2.39
C LEU A 108 3.64 6.94 -2.69
N GLU A 109 3.07 8.12 -2.94
CA GLU A 109 3.82 9.33 -3.29
C GLU A 109 4.17 10.12 -2.02
N ALA A 110 5.46 10.41 -1.82
CA ALA A 110 5.93 11.32 -0.79
C ALA A 110 5.73 12.79 -1.24
N ASP A 111 4.55 13.34 -0.98
CA ASP A 111 4.16 14.72 -1.33
C ASP A 111 4.59 15.75 -0.27
N ILE A 112 5.71 15.49 0.41
CA ILE A 112 6.24 16.26 1.54
C ILE A 112 7.76 16.41 1.44
N ASP A 113 8.31 17.39 2.13
CA ASP A 113 9.77 17.55 2.25
C ASP A 113 10.32 16.67 3.39
N GLU A 114 10.72 15.45 3.05
CA GLU A 114 11.25 14.45 3.99
C GLU A 114 12.60 14.82 4.63
N GLU A 115 13.26 15.92 4.23
CA GLU A 115 14.50 16.39 4.86
C GLU A 115 14.22 17.37 6.03
N THR A 116 12.99 17.88 6.14
CA THR A 116 12.56 18.72 7.26
C THR A 116 12.07 17.88 8.45
N GLU A 117 12.18 18.41 9.67
CA GLU A 117 11.63 17.74 10.87
C GLU A 117 10.13 17.47 10.74
N GLU A 118 9.37 18.41 10.17
CA GLU A 118 7.93 18.26 9.93
C GLU A 118 7.64 17.13 8.93
N GLY A 119 8.38 17.08 7.81
CA GLY A 119 8.21 16.01 6.83
C GLY A 119 8.61 14.66 7.39
N MET A 120 9.72 14.56 8.13
CA MET A 120 10.10 13.32 8.83
C MET A 120 9.01 12.86 9.81
N ALA A 121 8.38 13.79 10.56
CA ALA A 121 7.28 13.45 11.45
C ALA A 121 6.07 12.90 10.69
N LYS A 122 5.70 13.49 9.54
CA LYS A 122 4.63 12.99 8.67
C LYS A 122 4.96 11.63 8.07
N THR A 123 6.20 11.43 7.63
CA THR A 123 6.72 10.14 7.13
C THR A 123 6.58 9.05 8.19
N ARG A 124 6.96 9.34 9.44
CA ARG A 124 6.78 8.41 10.58
C ARG A 124 5.33 8.05 10.83
N ILE A 125 4.38 8.96 10.62
CA ILE A 125 2.93 8.64 10.72
C ILE A 125 2.52 7.65 9.63
N ALA A 126 2.98 7.83 8.39
CA ALA A 126 2.72 6.87 7.31
C ALA A 126 3.34 5.49 7.60
N PHE A 127 4.60 5.45 8.06
CA PHE A 127 5.22 4.20 8.49
C PHE A 127 4.48 3.54 9.65
N LYS A 128 3.94 4.29 10.61
CA LYS A 128 3.12 3.74 11.70
C LYS A 128 1.85 3.05 11.19
N GLN A 129 1.19 3.58 10.16
CA GLN A 129 0.03 2.90 9.56
C GLN A 129 0.45 1.59 8.88
N LEU A 130 1.54 1.60 8.12
CA LEU A 130 2.13 0.39 7.52
C LEU A 130 2.53 -0.63 8.59
N GLY A 131 3.18 -0.21 9.67
CA GLY A 131 3.65 -1.06 10.77
C GLY A 131 2.55 -1.78 11.54
N LYS A 132 1.28 -1.32 11.43
CA LYS A 132 0.11 -2.02 11.98
C LYS A 132 -0.29 -3.26 11.16
N LEU A 133 0.18 -3.39 9.92
CA LEU A 133 -0.14 -4.50 9.02
C LEU A 133 0.71 -5.74 9.32
N ILE A 134 0.63 -6.28 10.54
CA ILE A 134 1.51 -7.36 11.04
C ILE A 134 1.41 -8.68 10.26
N ARG A 135 0.40 -8.82 9.40
CA ARG A 135 0.21 -9.98 8.51
C ARG A 135 0.81 -9.78 7.12
N LEU A 136 1.39 -8.62 6.84
CA LEU A 136 1.93 -8.27 5.54
C LEU A 136 3.12 -9.17 5.19
N GLU A 137 3.05 -9.77 4.02
CA GLU A 137 4.05 -10.68 3.43
C GLU A 137 4.70 -10.03 2.20
N TYR A 138 3.95 -9.20 1.47
CA TYR A 138 4.43 -8.49 0.29
C TYR A 138 4.07 -7.00 0.38
N LEU A 139 5.09 -6.14 0.30
CA LEU A 139 4.95 -4.69 0.28
C LEU A 139 5.62 -4.12 -0.97
N ASP A 140 4.85 -3.39 -1.77
CA ASP A 140 5.32 -2.67 -2.94
C ASP A 140 4.70 -1.27 -2.92
N LEU A 141 5.56 -0.25 -2.89
CA LEU A 141 5.17 1.15 -2.73
C LEU A 141 5.29 1.96 -4.03
N THR A 142 5.70 1.33 -5.13
CA THR A 142 6.09 2.02 -6.37
C THR A 142 5.51 1.39 -7.64
N LEU A 143 4.47 0.55 -7.52
CA LEU A 143 3.90 -0.28 -8.60
C LEU A 143 3.76 0.43 -9.98
N TYR A 144 3.37 1.70 -10.02
CA TYR A 144 3.23 2.47 -11.27
C TYR A 144 4.12 3.72 -11.38
N SER A 145 5.19 3.83 -10.59
CA SER A 145 6.12 4.97 -10.67
C SER A 145 6.94 5.01 -11.97
N LYS A 146 6.82 4.00 -12.85
CA LYS A 146 7.64 3.78 -14.07
C LYS A 146 7.79 4.97 -15.04
N TYR A 147 7.02 6.04 -14.90
CA TYR A 147 7.01 7.15 -15.85
C TYR A 147 7.43 8.51 -15.30
N ARG A 148 7.66 8.66 -13.99
CA ARG A 148 8.14 9.92 -13.40
C ARG A 148 8.93 9.54 -12.16
N GLY A 149 10.04 10.23 -11.87
CA GLY A 149 10.82 10.10 -10.63
C GLY A 149 9.99 10.42 -9.38
N GLY A 150 9.01 9.58 -9.12
CA GLY A 150 8.08 9.62 -8.02
C GLY A 150 8.79 8.97 -6.85
N ARG A 151 9.11 9.82 -5.88
CA ARG A 151 9.73 9.42 -4.63
C ARG A 151 8.66 8.78 -3.73
N THR A 152 8.95 7.60 -3.21
CA THR A 152 8.14 7.00 -2.14
C THR A 152 8.73 7.35 -0.77
N LEU A 153 8.29 6.67 0.28
CA LEU A 153 8.87 6.84 1.62
C LEU A 153 10.37 6.57 1.60
N ASP A 154 11.13 7.47 2.20
CA ASP A 154 12.55 7.27 2.45
C ASP A 154 12.76 6.12 3.46
N LEU A 155 13.37 5.02 3.01
CA LEU A 155 13.58 3.80 3.81
C LEU A 155 14.80 3.87 4.73
N ARG A 156 15.06 5.02 5.36
CA ARG A 156 16.12 5.17 6.38
C ARG A 156 15.56 5.10 7.80
N LEU A 157 16.41 4.70 8.75
CA LEU A 157 16.08 4.71 10.18
C LEU A 157 15.74 6.11 10.68
N ARG A 158 16.46 7.12 10.18
CA ARG A 158 16.24 8.53 10.54
C ARG A 158 14.85 9.05 10.12
N THR A 159 14.24 8.47 9.09
CA THR A 159 12.93 8.88 8.57
C THR A 159 11.77 8.01 9.07
N GLY A 160 12.05 6.88 9.71
CA GLY A 160 11.04 6.09 10.40
C GLY A 160 10.92 4.64 9.98
N LEU A 161 11.88 4.09 9.22
CA LEU A 161 11.93 2.67 8.91
C LEU A 161 11.70 1.78 10.15
N ASN A 162 12.18 2.22 11.31
CA ASN A 162 12.06 1.51 12.58
C ASN A 162 10.60 1.26 13.04
N GLU A 163 9.64 2.06 12.57
CA GLU A 163 8.20 1.87 12.87
C GLU A 163 7.63 0.60 12.21
N LEU A 164 8.35 0.02 11.23
CA LEU A 164 7.99 -1.22 10.55
C LEU A 164 8.49 -2.48 11.28
N ALA A 165 8.99 -2.35 12.52
CA ALA A 165 9.57 -3.46 13.29
C ALA A 165 8.61 -4.66 13.44
N ASN A 166 7.31 -4.41 13.43
CA ASN A 166 6.27 -5.43 13.63
C ASN A 166 5.95 -6.26 12.37
N LEU A 167 6.50 -5.91 11.20
CA LEU A 167 6.29 -6.65 9.95
C LEU A 167 7.10 -7.95 9.91
N LYS A 168 6.93 -8.81 10.92
CA LYS A 168 7.70 -10.07 11.08
C LYS A 168 7.41 -11.12 10.01
N ARG A 169 6.37 -10.91 9.21
CA ARG A 169 5.97 -11.79 8.11
C ARG A 169 6.40 -11.27 6.74
N LEU A 170 7.00 -10.09 6.66
CA LEU A 170 7.39 -9.51 5.39
C LEU A 170 8.43 -10.39 4.71
N GLU A 171 8.11 -10.84 3.49
CA GLU A 171 8.96 -11.68 2.66
C GLU A 171 9.54 -10.89 1.49
N THR A 172 8.82 -9.89 1.00
CA THR A 172 9.23 -9.08 -0.14
C THR A 172 8.95 -7.61 0.08
N LEU A 173 9.97 -6.77 -0.12
CA LEU A 173 9.87 -5.32 -0.19
C LEU A 173 10.22 -4.86 -1.61
N LYS A 174 9.39 -4.00 -2.20
CA LYS A 174 9.65 -3.37 -3.50
C LYS A 174 9.54 -1.85 -3.43
N VAL A 175 10.56 -1.20 -3.98
CA VAL A 175 10.65 0.24 -4.25
C VAL A 175 11.20 0.48 -5.67
N GLU A 176 10.89 -0.42 -6.60
CA GLU A 176 11.30 -0.32 -8.00
C GLU A 176 10.87 1.03 -8.62
N GLY A 177 11.78 1.72 -9.30
CA GLY A 177 11.48 3.00 -9.97
C GLY A 177 11.56 4.24 -9.07
N ASP A 178 11.90 4.08 -7.78
CA ASP A 178 12.40 5.19 -6.95
C ASP A 178 13.93 5.18 -6.97
N ASP A 179 14.54 6.15 -7.67
CA ASP A 179 15.98 6.33 -7.78
C ASP A 179 16.55 7.31 -6.73
N GLN A 180 15.70 7.78 -5.80
CA GLN A 180 16.06 8.78 -4.78
C GLN A 180 16.32 8.18 -3.40
N GLN A 181 16.24 6.85 -3.26
CA GLN A 181 16.58 6.17 -2.01
C GLN A 181 18.06 6.39 -1.65
N ARG A 182 18.36 6.47 -0.35
CA ARG A 182 19.70 6.76 0.19
C ARG A 182 20.07 5.82 1.34
N MET A 183 19.59 4.59 1.27
CA MET A 183 19.79 3.59 2.32
C MET A 183 21.28 3.38 2.60
N GLN A 184 21.62 3.23 3.87
CA GLN A 184 22.98 2.92 4.32
C GLN A 184 23.02 1.50 4.91
N LEU A 185 24.23 0.98 5.13
CA LEU A 185 24.41 -0.37 5.68
C LEU A 185 23.70 -0.56 7.03
N GLU A 186 23.58 0.50 7.84
CA GLU A 186 22.85 0.45 9.12
C GLU A 186 21.35 0.17 8.94
N ASP A 187 20.74 0.70 7.89
CA ASP A 187 19.33 0.51 7.58
C ASP A 187 19.09 -0.94 7.12
N ALA A 188 19.94 -1.45 6.23
CA ALA A 188 19.90 -2.84 5.76
C ALA A 188 20.14 -3.83 6.91
N THR A 189 21.12 -3.55 7.76
CA THR A 189 21.39 -4.33 8.98
C THR A 189 20.15 -4.37 9.88
N TRP A 190 19.46 -3.23 10.03
CA TRP A 190 18.23 -3.19 10.79
C TRP A 190 17.13 -4.05 10.13
N MET A 191 16.97 -4.00 8.81
CA MET A 191 15.97 -4.80 8.07
C MET A 191 16.18 -6.29 8.31
N VAL A 192 17.40 -6.81 8.11
CA VAL A 192 17.74 -8.21 8.32
C VAL A 192 17.46 -8.66 9.75
N ASN A 193 17.85 -7.84 10.74
CA ASN A 193 17.64 -8.16 12.15
C ASN A 193 16.16 -8.13 12.57
N ASN A 194 15.33 -7.32 11.91
CA ASN A 194 13.95 -7.11 12.32
C ASN A 194 12.91 -7.89 11.51
N TRP A 195 13.22 -8.29 10.27
CA TRP A 195 12.31 -8.99 9.37
C TRP A 195 12.82 -10.41 9.10
N PRO A 196 12.60 -11.37 10.01
CA PRO A 196 13.21 -12.71 9.95
C PRO A 196 12.72 -13.58 8.77
N ARG A 197 11.77 -13.09 7.97
CA ARG A 197 11.24 -13.78 6.80
C ARG A 197 11.56 -13.07 5.49
N ILE A 198 12.29 -11.96 5.52
CA ILE A 198 12.63 -11.21 4.31
C ILE A 198 13.46 -12.12 3.39
N ARG A 199 13.08 -12.16 2.13
CA ARG A 199 13.73 -12.98 1.08
C ARG A 199 14.08 -12.18 -0.16
N GLY A 200 13.41 -11.05 -0.37
CA GLY A 200 13.64 -10.21 -1.53
C GLY A 200 13.47 -8.73 -1.21
N VAL A 201 14.43 -7.93 -1.65
CA VAL A 201 14.36 -6.47 -1.67
C VAL A 201 14.60 -6.03 -3.11
N HIS A 202 13.62 -5.33 -3.71
CA HIS A 202 13.66 -4.97 -5.12
C HIS A 202 13.67 -3.45 -5.30
N GLY A 203 14.50 -2.96 -6.22
CA GLY A 203 14.66 -1.54 -6.55
C GLY A 203 16.03 -0.98 -6.17
N VAL A 204 16.27 0.27 -6.58
CA VAL A 204 17.51 0.99 -6.28
C VAL A 204 17.45 1.47 -4.83
N LEU A 205 18.26 0.89 -3.94
CA LEU A 205 18.25 1.23 -2.51
C LEU A 205 19.15 2.42 -2.18
N ASN A 206 20.14 2.70 -3.04
CA ASN A 206 20.99 3.88 -2.96
C ASN A 206 21.47 4.24 -4.38
N GLY A 207 21.45 5.53 -4.73
CA GLY A 207 21.97 6.02 -6.01
C GLY A 207 23.49 6.16 -6.07
N GLU A 208 24.20 6.08 -4.95
CA GLU A 208 25.66 6.07 -4.89
C GLU A 208 26.20 4.66 -5.14
N GLU A 209 27.06 4.49 -6.16
CA GLU A 209 27.54 3.19 -6.66
C GLU A 209 28.21 2.34 -5.56
N ASP A 210 29.12 2.93 -4.79
CA ASP A 210 29.82 2.23 -3.70
C ASP A 210 28.83 1.77 -2.60
N ALA A 211 27.87 2.63 -2.23
CA ALA A 211 26.88 2.30 -1.21
C ALA A 211 25.90 1.23 -1.72
N ALA A 212 25.48 1.31 -2.98
CA ALA A 212 24.63 0.33 -3.62
C ALA A 212 25.28 -1.06 -3.66
N ALA A 213 26.55 -1.14 -4.07
CA ALA A 213 27.31 -2.39 -4.11
C ALA A 213 27.47 -3.01 -2.71
N LEU A 214 27.74 -2.19 -1.70
CA LEU A 214 27.82 -2.65 -0.29
C LEU A 214 26.48 -3.20 0.22
N LEU A 215 25.36 -2.59 -0.17
CA LEU A 215 24.03 -3.09 0.18
C LEU A 215 23.75 -4.44 -0.50
N GLU A 216 24.06 -4.54 -1.80
CA GLU A 216 23.91 -5.78 -2.57
C GLU A 216 24.69 -6.93 -1.95
N GLU A 217 26.00 -6.75 -1.72
CA GLU A 217 26.85 -7.76 -1.07
C GLU A 217 26.31 -8.14 0.33
N PHE A 218 25.85 -7.15 1.11
CA PHE A 218 25.31 -7.39 2.43
C PHE A 218 24.03 -8.25 2.40
N PHE A 219 23.07 -7.94 1.52
CA PHE A 219 21.84 -8.73 1.41
C PHE A 219 22.09 -10.13 0.85
N GLU A 220 22.96 -10.26 -0.16
CA GLU A 220 23.36 -11.56 -0.70
C GLU A 220 24.02 -12.46 0.36
N SER A 221 24.86 -11.88 1.23
CA SER A 221 25.49 -12.63 2.33
C SER A 221 24.50 -13.18 3.38
N HIS A 222 23.24 -12.72 3.34
CA HIS A 222 22.15 -13.17 4.20
C HIS A 222 21.06 -13.96 3.43
N ASP A 223 21.38 -14.46 2.23
CA ASP A 223 20.46 -15.20 1.36
C ASP A 223 19.19 -14.40 0.96
N ILE A 224 19.31 -13.07 0.88
CA ILE A 224 18.23 -12.17 0.46
C ILE A 224 18.51 -11.73 -0.98
N CYS A 225 17.56 -12.00 -1.88
CA CYS A 225 17.71 -11.61 -3.28
C CYS A 225 17.53 -10.10 -3.45
N ILE A 226 18.43 -9.49 -4.24
CA ILE A 226 18.29 -8.12 -4.74
C ILE A 226 18.06 -8.14 -6.25
N TYR A 227 17.17 -7.25 -6.72
CA TYR A 227 16.84 -7.05 -8.14
C TYR A 227 16.49 -5.61 -8.44
#